data_AF-A0A924JX56-F1
#
_entry.id   AF-A0A924JX56-F1
#
_cell.length_a   1.000
_cell.length_b   1.000
_cell.length_c   1.000
_cell.angle_alpha   90.00
_cell.angle_beta   90.00
_cell.angle_gamma   90.00
#
_symmetry.space_group_name_H-M   'P 1'
#
loop_
_entity.id
_entity.type
_entity.pdbx_description
1 polymer ?
#
loop_
_entity_poly.entity_id
_entity_poly.type
_entity_poly.pdbx_seq_one_letter_code
_entity_poly.pdbx_strand_id
1 'polypeptide(L)'
;MSSNSDQEKRTIGAFDIRFIIGALLGVYGLILTLLGLFNATEAQLKRGDGLNINLWAGLGMLVVGLVFAVWARWRPMVVPPRKEEPAPPKD
;
A
#
# COMPACT_ATOMS: atom_id res chain seq x y z
N MET A 1 -4.44 32.65 -31.96
CA MET A 1 -3.62 32.81 -30.74
C MET A 1 -4.55 32.56 -29.55
N SER A 2 -4.20 31.61 -28.66
CA SER A 2 -4.96 31.14 -27.48
C SER A 2 -6.23 30.32 -27.80
N SER A 3 -6.60 29.25 -27.10
CA SER A 3 -6.21 28.73 -25.77
C SER A 3 -6.67 27.26 -25.58
N ASN A 4 -6.13 26.62 -24.54
CA ASN A 4 -6.68 25.48 -23.80
C ASN A 4 -6.64 24.08 -24.43
N SER A 5 -5.46 23.49 -24.46
CA SER A 5 -5.33 22.09 -24.06
C SER A 5 -4.81 22.04 -22.63
N ASP A 6 -5.71 22.30 -21.67
CA ASP A 6 -5.56 21.83 -20.30
C ASP A 6 -5.54 20.30 -20.37
N GLN A 7 -4.35 19.77 -20.65
CA GLN A 7 -4.02 18.36 -20.54
C GLN A 7 -4.28 18.00 -19.09
N GLU A 8 -5.50 17.55 -18.83
CA GLU A 8 -5.98 17.04 -17.56
C GLU A 8 -5.03 15.92 -17.16
N LYS A 9 -4.02 16.26 -16.35
CA LYS A 9 -3.10 15.31 -15.73
C LYS A 9 -3.95 14.39 -14.88
N ARG A 10 -4.47 13.33 -15.48
CA ARG A 10 -5.12 12.25 -14.74
C ARG A 10 -4.04 11.48 -14.04
N THR A 11 -3.63 12.00 -12.89
CA THR A 11 -2.96 11.21 -11.86
C THR A 11 -3.90 10.10 -11.48
N ILE A 12 -3.72 8.91 -12.06
CA ILE A 12 -4.25 7.69 -11.48
C ILE A 12 -3.35 7.35 -10.28
N GLY A 13 -3.35 8.21 -9.27
CA GLY A 13 -2.50 8.07 -8.08
C GLY A 13 -2.92 6.92 -7.17
N ALA A 14 -4.08 6.31 -7.43
CA ALA A 14 -4.64 5.22 -6.64
C ALA A 14 -3.98 3.85 -6.91
N PHE A 15 -3.21 3.69 -7.99
CA PHE A 15 -2.52 2.43 -8.33
C PHE A 15 -1.01 2.47 -7.99
N ASP A 16 -0.63 3.11 -6.87
CA ASP A 16 0.73 2.94 -6.34
C ASP A 16 0.83 1.61 -5.57
N ILE A 17 1.65 0.68 -6.07
CA ILE A 17 1.84 -0.63 -5.44
C ILE A 17 2.31 -0.52 -3.98
N ARG A 18 3.07 0.54 -3.62
CA ARG A 18 3.54 0.74 -2.25
C ARG A 18 2.40 1.10 -1.31
N PHE A 19 1.42 1.85 -1.81
CA PHE A 19 0.22 2.15 -1.04
C PHE A 19 -0.61 0.88 -0.82
N ILE A 20 -0.80 0.07 -1.86
CA ILE A 20 -1.55 -1.19 -1.77
C ILE A 20 -0.86 -2.16 -0.79
N ILE A 21 0.44 -2.39 -0.94
CA ILE A 21 1.21 -3.26 -0.04
C ILE A 21 1.16 -2.73 1.40
N GLY A 22 1.39 -1.42 1.59
CA GLY A 22 1.35 -0.79 2.90
C GLY A 22 -0.01 -0.91 3.58
N ALA A 23 -1.10 -0.71 2.84
CA ALA A 23 -2.47 -0.85 3.35
C ALA A 23 -2.79 -2.31 3.72
N LEU A 24 -2.43 -3.28 2.86
CA LEU A 24 -2.65 -4.69 3.13
C LEU A 24 -1.88 -5.17 4.38
N LEU A 25 -0.60 -4.81 4.48
CA LEU A 25 0.21 -5.10 5.67
C LEU A 25 -0.32 -4.40 6.91
N GLY A 26 -0.79 -3.15 6.78
CA GLY A 26 -1.36 -2.40 7.89
C GLY A 26 -2.65 -3.03 8.43
N VAL A 27 -3.59 -3.39 7.56
CA VAL A 27 -4.86 -4.03 7.96
C VAL A 27 -4.59 -5.41 8.58
N TYR A 28 -3.76 -6.23 7.93
CA TYR A 28 -3.47 -7.57 8.45
C TYR A 28 -2.65 -7.52 9.74
N GLY A 29 -1.68 -6.61 9.82
CA GLY A 29 -0.89 -6.35 11.02
C GLY A 29 -1.75 -5.87 12.19
N LEU A 30 -2.75 -5.02 11.93
CA LEU A 30 -3.74 -4.61 12.93
C LEU A 30 -4.54 -5.80 13.44
N ILE A 31 -5.06 -6.65 12.54
CA ILE A 31 -5.81 -7.86 12.92
C ILE A 31 -4.95 -8.77 13.81
N LEU A 32 -3.70 -9.05 13.41
CA LEU A 32 -2.79 -9.89 14.19
C LEU A 32 -2.43 -9.28 15.54
N THR A 33 -2.25 -7.96 15.60
CA THR A 33 -2.00 -7.25 16.86
C THR A 33 -3.20 -7.38 17.80
N LEU A 34 -4.43 -7.21 17.30
CA LEU A 34 -5.65 -7.37 18.08
C LEU A 34 -5.84 -8.83 18.54
N LEU A 35 -5.58 -9.81 17.68
CA LEU A 35 -5.60 -11.22 18.05
C LEU A 35 -4.53 -11.53 19.12
N GLY A 36 -3.35 -10.94 18.99
CA GLY A 36 -2.29 -11.04 19.98
C GLY A 36 -2.71 -10.44 21.33
N LEU A 37 -3.33 -9.25 21.34
CA LEU A 37 -3.73 -8.57 22.57
C LEU A 37 -4.93 -9.22 23.27
N PHE A 38 -5.95 -9.61 22.51
CA PHE A 38 -7.24 -10.06 23.07
C PHE A 38 -7.44 -11.57 23.02
N ASN A 39 -6.64 -12.32 22.25
CA ASN A 39 -6.83 -13.75 22.05
C ASN A 39 -5.50 -14.54 22.22
N ALA A 40 -4.72 -14.19 23.23
CA ALA A 40 -3.50 -14.91 23.62
C ALA A 40 -3.84 -16.19 24.39
N THR A 41 -4.05 -17.30 23.68
CA THR A 41 -4.32 -18.59 24.32
C THR A 41 -3.03 -19.34 24.65
N GLU A 42 -3.05 -20.14 25.73
CA GLU A 42 -1.98 -21.07 26.13
C GLU A 42 -1.44 -21.92 24.97
N ALA A 43 -2.35 -22.42 24.11
CA ALA A 43 -1.98 -23.22 22.94
C ALA A 43 -1.18 -22.43 21.90
N GLN A 44 -1.45 -21.12 21.75
CA GLN A 44 -0.69 -20.25 20.85
C GLN A 44 0.66 -19.87 21.45
N LEU A 45 0.72 -19.58 22.75
CA LEU A 45 1.97 -19.29 23.46
C LEU A 45 2.93 -20.48 23.42
N LYS A 46 2.44 -21.71 23.61
CA LYS A 46 3.26 -22.93 23.48
C LYS A 46 3.90 -23.11 22.11
N ARG A 47 3.23 -22.65 21.04
CA ARG A 47 3.80 -22.69 19.68
C ARG A 47 4.92 -21.69 19.47
N GLY A 48 4.92 -20.59 20.23
CA GLY A 48 5.93 -19.55 20.19
C GLY A 48 6.94 -19.60 21.33
N ASP A 49 7.08 -20.74 22.01
CA ASP A 49 7.98 -20.89 23.17
C ASP A 49 7.71 -19.84 24.26
N GLY A 50 6.43 -19.62 24.57
CA GLY A 50 5.97 -18.60 25.51
C GLY A 50 5.79 -17.21 24.88
N LEU A 51 6.19 -17.00 23.63
CA LEU A 51 5.99 -15.73 22.92
C LEU A 51 4.67 -15.70 22.16
N ASN A 52 4.03 -14.53 22.18
CA ASN A 52 2.83 -14.28 21.38
C ASN A 52 3.21 -13.93 19.94
N ILE A 53 3.27 -14.95 19.09
CA ILE A 53 3.67 -14.81 17.68
C ILE A 53 2.77 -13.81 16.93
N ASN A 54 1.45 -13.85 17.17
CA ASN A 54 0.51 -12.94 16.51
C ASN A 54 0.81 -11.47 16.85
N LEU A 55 1.14 -11.19 18.11
CA LEU A 55 1.46 -9.83 18.55
C LEU A 55 2.75 -9.33 17.89
N TRP A 56 3.83 -10.13 17.92
CA TRP A 56 5.11 -9.74 17.34
C TRP A 56 5.06 -9.62 15.82
N ALA A 57 4.41 -10.57 15.14
CA ALA A 57 4.21 -10.51 13.70
C ALA A 57 3.33 -9.31 13.31
N GLY A 58 2.24 -9.07 14.04
CA GLY A 58 1.36 -7.92 13.83
C GLY A 58 2.09 -6.60 13.98
N LEU A 59 2.87 -6.44 15.05
CA LEU A 59 3.66 -5.23 15.28
C LEU A 59 4.73 -5.01 14.19
N GLY A 60 5.41 -6.07 13.76
CA GLY A 60 6.36 -6.00 12.65
C GLY A 60 5.69 -5.57 11.34
N MET A 61 4.52 -6.12 11.02
CA MET A 61 3.76 -5.73 9.84
C MET A 61 3.25 -4.29 9.90
N LEU A 62 2.84 -3.81 11.07
CA LEU A 62 2.45 -2.42 11.27
C LEU A 62 3.63 -1.46 11.03
N VAL A 63 4.81 -1.77 11.54
CA VAL A 63 6.03 -0.98 11.30
C VAL A 63 6.35 -0.93 9.80
N VAL A 64 6.37 -2.08 9.12
CA VAL A 64 6.65 -2.13 7.68
C VAL A 64 5.56 -1.42 6.87
N GLY A 65 4.29 -1.62 7.20
CA GLY A 65 3.16 -0.95 6.56
C GLY A 65 3.24 0.57 6.70
N LEU A 66 3.62 1.07 7.87
CA LEU A 66 3.82 2.50 8.12
C LEU A 66 4.97 3.06 7.28
N VAL A 67 6.09 2.34 7.17
CA VAL A 67 7.22 2.73 6.31
C VAL A 67 6.77 2.84 4.85
N PHE A 68 6.01 1.86 4.35
CA PHE A 68 5.48 1.88 2.99
C PHE A 68 4.49 3.05 2.76
N ALA A 69 3.62 3.33 3.74
CA ALA A 69 2.69 4.45 3.67
C ALA A 69 3.41 5.81 3.62
N VAL A 70 4.41 6.01 4.49
CA VAL A 70 5.24 7.23 4.49
C VAL A 70 5.99 7.37 3.18
N TRP A 71 6.57 6.29 2.65
CA TRP A 71 7.28 6.33 1.37
C TRP A 71 6.35 6.63 0.19
N ALA A 72 5.19 5.97 0.10
CA ALA A 72 4.20 6.24 -0.93
C ALA A 72 3.76 7.72 -0.90
N ARG A 73 3.61 8.29 0.31
CA ARG A 73 3.24 9.70 0.50
C ARG A 73 4.34 10.69 0.07
N TRP A 74 5.61 10.33 0.22
CA TRP A 74 6.74 11.17 -0.20
C TRP A 74 7.10 11.07 -1.68
N ARG A 75 6.83 9.93 -2.32
CA ARG A 75 7.22 9.70 -3.71
C ARG A 75 6.06 9.20 -4.58
N PRO A 76 4.99 10.00 -4.77
CA PRO A 76 3.81 9.57 -5.53
C PRO A 76 4.16 9.25 -6.98
N MET A 77 3.61 8.15 -7.50
CA MET A 77 3.74 7.76 -8.92
C MET A 77 2.84 8.64 -9.79
N VAL A 78 3.42 9.30 -10.80
CA VAL A 78 2.71 10.12 -11.78
C VAL A 78 2.83 9.44 -13.15
N VAL A 79 1.71 9.03 -13.73
CA VAL A 79 1.67 8.48 -15.09
C VAL A 79 1.62 9.65 -16.09
N PRO A 80 2.55 9.76 -17.06
CA PRO A 80 2.47 10.78 -18.09
C PRO A 80 1.25 10.58 -19.00
N PRO A 81 0.61 11.65 -19.50
CA PRO A 81 -0.47 11.53 -20.45
C PRO A 81 0.01 10.77 -21.69
N ARG A 82 -0.78 9.81 -22.15
CA ARG A 82 -0.55 9.07 -23.40
C ARG A 82 -0.53 10.08 -24.54
N LYS A 83 0.60 10.23 -25.22
CA LYS A 83 0.65 10.97 -26.48
C LYS A 83 -0.19 10.19 -27.49
N GLU A 84 -1.26 10.79 -27.98
CA GLU A 84 -1.99 10.27 -29.14
C GLU A 84 -1.01 10.28 -30.32
N GLU A 85 -0.56 9.11 -30.73
CA GLU A 85 0.24 8.96 -31.94
C GLU A 85 -0.70 9.24 -33.12
N PRO A 86 -0.36 10.17 -34.02
CA PRO A 86 -1.25 10.54 -35.12
C PRO A 86 -1.60 9.30 -35.93
N ALA A 87 -2.89 9.12 -36.20
CA ALA A 87 -3.39 7.95 -36.94
C ALA A 87 -2.63 7.79 -38.27
N PRO A 88 -2.29 6.55 -38.66
CA PRO A 88 -1.56 6.32 -39.90
C PRO A 88 -2.33 6.90 -41.10
N PRO A 89 -1.63 7.44 -42.11
CA PRO A 89 -2.26 7.96 -43.31
C PRO A 89 -3.20 6.92 -43.90
N LYS A 90 -4.42 7.34 -44.25
CA LYS A 90 -5.34 6.52 -45.02
C LYS A 90 -4.93 6.67 -46.48
N ASP A 91 -4.21 5.68 -47.00
CA ASP A 91 -3.97 5.50 -48.42
C ASP A 91 -5.22 4.92 -49.11
#